data_AF-A0A1I2IAF6-F1
#
_entry.id   AF-A0A1I2IAF6-F1
#
_cell.length_a   1.000
_cell.length_b   1.000
_cell.length_c   1.000
_cell.angle_alpha   90.00
_cell.angle_beta   90.00
_cell.angle_gamma   90.00
#
_symmetry.space_group_name_H-M   'P 1'
#
loop_
_entity.id
_entity.type
_entity.pdbx_description
1 polymer ?
#
loop_
_entity_poly.entity_id
_entity_poly.type
_entity_poly.pdbx_seq_one_letter_code
_entity_poly.pdbx_strand_id
1 'polypeptide(L)'
;MKKILFAILLLFSFSINAQHNKNEIKKDALQILKKINFEYKNGSLTTEQISELFCEKIYCSVCDTEDYDDDYLIQNQKILKNFKKIAAFLNLRKLKKSRITYDEERKEYTLSYQLVRPTAKFEGSSALFSFILENGKLKLNSIQTIP
;
A
#
# COMPACT_ATOMS: atom_id res chain seq x y z
N MET A 1 -24.81 -27.11 -25.13
CA MET A 1 -24.63 -27.24 -23.66
C MET A 1 -23.19 -27.48 -23.23
N LYS A 2 -22.46 -28.51 -23.73
CA LYS A 2 -21.05 -28.79 -23.32
C LYS A 2 -20.08 -27.60 -23.48
N LYS A 3 -20.18 -26.83 -24.58
CA LYS A 3 -19.34 -25.64 -24.82
C LYS A 3 -19.59 -24.49 -23.83
N ILE A 4 -20.84 -24.32 -23.40
CA ILE A 4 -21.24 -23.28 -22.41
C ILE A 4 -20.73 -23.67 -21.03
N LEU A 5 -20.85 -24.96 -20.66
CA LEU A 5 -20.34 -25.46 -19.39
C LEU A 5 -18.81 -25.30 -19.28
N PHE A 6 -18.08 -25.54 -20.38
CA PHE A 6 -16.63 -25.36 -20.44
C PHE A 6 -16.21 -23.88 -20.32
N ALA A 7 -16.94 -22.97 -20.97
CA ALA A 7 -16.69 -21.53 -20.83
C ALA A 7 -16.93 -21.05 -19.40
N ILE A 8 -17.99 -21.54 -18.73
CA ILE A 8 -18.28 -21.23 -17.33
C ILE A 8 -17.17 -21.74 -16.41
N LEU A 9 -16.71 -22.98 -16.59
CA LEU A 9 -15.58 -23.55 -15.82
C LEU A 9 -14.30 -22.73 -15.98
N LEU A 10 -13.96 -22.33 -17.21
CA LEU A 10 -12.81 -21.47 -17.47
C LEU A 10 -12.94 -20.13 -16.77
N LEU A 11 -14.09 -19.45 -16.87
CA LEU A 11 -14.34 -18.17 -16.21
C LEU A 11 -14.22 -18.27 -14.68
N PHE A 12 -14.69 -19.38 -14.09
CA PHE A 12 -14.50 -19.64 -12.66
C PHE A 12 -13.02 -19.83 -12.31
N SER A 13 -12.26 -20.61 -13.09
CA SER A 13 -10.82 -20.79 -12.86
C SER A 13 -10.03 -19.48 -12.95
N PHE A 14 -10.33 -18.62 -13.94
CA PHE A 14 -9.70 -17.30 -14.06
C PHE A 14 -10.04 -16.40 -12.87
N SER A 15 -11.30 -16.42 -12.42
CA SER A 15 -11.76 -15.63 -11.27
C SER A 15 -11.08 -16.07 -9.98
N ILE A 16 -10.92 -17.38 -9.77
CA ILE A 16 -10.21 -17.94 -8.60
C ILE A 16 -8.73 -17.53 -8.61
N ASN A 17 -8.05 -17.65 -9.77
CA ASN A 17 -6.65 -17.25 -9.88
C ASN A 17 -6.44 -15.74 -9.66
N ALA A 18 -7.33 -14.90 -10.20
CA ALA A 18 -7.27 -13.45 -9.97
C ALA A 18 -7.47 -13.09 -8.49
N GLN A 19 -8.39 -13.78 -7.81
CA GLN A 19 -8.63 -13.59 -6.38
C GLN A 19 -7.46 -14.10 -5.53
N HIS A 20 -6.86 -15.24 -5.90
CA HIS A 20 -5.66 -15.78 -5.24
C HIS A 20 -4.49 -14.81 -5.34
N ASN A 21 -4.21 -14.30 -6.54
CA ASN A 21 -3.15 -13.33 -6.80
C ASN A 21 -3.34 -12.04 -5.96
N LYS A 22 -4.56 -11.49 -5.89
CA LYS A 22 -4.85 -10.32 -5.03
C LYS A 22 -4.60 -10.60 -3.55
N ASN A 23 -4.93 -11.80 -3.06
CA ASN A 23 -4.69 -12.18 -1.66
C ASN A 23 -3.20 -12.33 -1.35
N GLU A 24 -2.42 -12.88 -2.29
CA GLU A 24 -0.96 -12.98 -2.17
C GLU A 24 -0.31 -11.60 -2.15
N ILE A 25 -0.65 -10.73 -3.11
CA ILE A 25 -0.15 -9.34 -3.13
C ILE A 25 -0.53 -8.60 -1.85
N LYS A 26 -1.74 -8.80 -1.31
CA LYS A 26 -2.13 -8.23 -0.02
C LYS A 26 -1.26 -8.73 1.13
N LYS A 27 -0.95 -10.03 1.15
CA LYS A 27 -0.10 -10.63 2.18
C LYS A 27 1.31 -10.03 2.13
N ASP A 28 1.86 -9.89 0.93
CA ASP A 28 3.19 -9.33 0.71
C ASP A 28 3.24 -7.84 1.08
N ALA A 29 2.24 -7.05 0.65
CA ALA A 29 2.09 -5.66 1.07
C ALA A 29 2.05 -5.51 2.60
N LEU A 30 1.29 -6.36 3.29
CA LEU A 30 1.24 -6.37 4.75
C LEU A 30 2.59 -6.77 5.39
N GLN A 31 3.35 -7.67 4.78
CA GLN A 31 4.69 -8.04 5.25
C GLN A 31 5.67 -6.89 5.10
N ILE A 32 5.65 -6.18 3.96
CA ILE A 32 6.46 -4.98 3.72
C ILE A 32 6.19 -3.95 4.81
N LEU A 33 4.92 -3.58 5.04
CA LEU A 33 4.55 -2.59 6.07
C LEU A 33 4.94 -3.02 7.48
N LYS A 34 4.86 -4.32 7.80
CA LYS A 34 5.32 -4.86 9.08
C LYS A 34 6.84 -4.76 9.23
N LYS A 35 7.60 -5.15 8.21
CA LYS A 35 9.08 -5.08 8.21
C LYS A 35 9.51 -3.63 8.39
N ILE A 36 8.97 -2.72 7.58
CA ILE A 36 9.20 -1.27 7.69
C ILE A 36 8.97 -0.77 9.13
N ASN A 37 7.82 -1.08 9.74
CA ASN A 37 7.50 -0.63 11.09
C ASN A 37 8.40 -1.25 12.18
N PHE A 38 8.82 -2.50 12.00
CA PHE A 38 9.73 -3.19 12.92
C PHE A 38 11.13 -2.58 12.86
N GLU A 39 11.71 -2.45 11.67
CA GLU A 39 13.05 -1.89 11.48
C GLU A 39 13.13 -0.43 11.95
N TYR A 40 12.07 0.36 11.74
CA TYR A 40 12.04 1.75 12.22
C TYR A 40 12.07 1.83 13.75
N LYS A 41 11.26 1.00 14.43
CA LYS A 41 11.21 0.99 15.91
C LYS A 41 12.53 0.57 16.54
N ASN A 42 13.30 -0.26 15.85
CA ASN A 42 14.60 -0.72 16.30
C ASN A 42 15.74 0.21 15.87
N GLY A 43 15.46 1.26 15.09
CA GLY A 43 16.47 2.18 14.56
C GLY A 43 17.38 1.56 13.50
N SER A 44 16.96 0.47 12.87
CA SER A 44 17.81 -0.42 12.06
C SER A 44 17.57 -0.31 10.54
N LEU A 45 16.75 0.64 10.09
CA LEU A 45 16.41 0.79 8.67
C LEU A 45 17.66 1.22 7.86
N THR A 46 18.26 0.28 7.13
CA THR A 46 19.45 0.55 6.29
C THR A 46 19.07 1.02 4.89
N THR A 47 20.00 1.66 4.18
CA THR A 47 19.79 2.09 2.78
C THR A 47 19.39 0.92 1.88
N GLU A 48 20.01 -0.24 2.05
CA GLU A 48 19.69 -1.46 1.31
C GLU A 48 18.25 -1.90 1.57
N GLN A 49 17.84 -1.95 2.84
CA GLN A 49 16.46 -2.31 3.21
C GLN A 49 15.45 -1.31 2.64
N ILE A 50 15.78 -0.01 2.57
CA ILE A 50 14.90 0.97 1.93
C ILE A 50 14.79 0.70 0.44
N SER A 51 15.90 0.42 -0.25
CA SER A 51 15.88 0.09 -1.69
C SER A 51 15.11 -1.19 -2.02
N GLU A 52 15.07 -2.14 -1.07
CA GLU A 52 14.27 -3.37 -1.17
C GLU A 52 12.78 -3.11 -0.98
N LEU A 53 12.42 -2.22 -0.05
CA LEU A 53 11.04 -2.05 0.43
C LEU A 53 10.29 -0.90 -0.24
N PHE A 54 11.00 0.09 -0.77
CA PHE A 54 10.47 1.31 -1.34
C PHE A 54 10.92 1.47 -2.80
N CYS A 55 10.08 2.07 -3.62
CA CYS A 55 10.48 2.60 -4.91
C CYS A 55 11.56 3.69 -4.73
N GLU A 56 12.34 3.95 -5.78
CA GLU A 56 13.42 4.96 -5.76
C GLU A 56 12.91 6.35 -5.36
N LYS A 57 11.67 6.65 -5.73
CA LYS A 57 10.94 7.84 -5.33
C LYS A 57 9.62 7.37 -4.75
N ILE A 58 9.27 7.90 -3.58
CA ILE A 58 7.94 7.68 -3.02
C ILE A 58 7.19 8.99 -2.90
N TYR A 59 5.90 8.92 -3.20
CA TYR A 59 4.99 10.03 -2.98
C TYR A 59 4.35 9.89 -1.61
N CYS A 60 4.51 10.90 -0.75
CA CYS A 60 3.83 10.94 0.53
C CYS A 60 2.89 12.13 0.53
N SER A 61 1.60 11.98 0.87
CA SER A 61 0.69 13.11 1.02
C SER A 61 -0.18 12.99 2.25
N VAL A 62 -0.25 14.06 3.04
CA VAL A 62 -1.29 14.23 4.07
C VAL A 62 -2.33 15.16 3.46
N CYS A 63 -3.54 14.67 3.16
CA CYS A 63 -4.54 15.42 2.40
C CYS A 63 -5.14 16.66 3.11
N ASP A 64 -4.59 17.10 4.24
CA ASP A 64 -5.05 18.27 5.00
C ASP A 64 -4.23 19.56 4.76
N THR A 65 -3.22 19.53 3.89
CA THR A 65 -2.39 20.70 3.60
C THR A 65 -2.49 21.08 2.12
N GLU A 66 -3.09 22.24 1.85
CA GLU A 66 -3.26 22.86 0.52
C GLU A 66 -1.93 23.27 -0.15
N ASP A 67 -0.80 23.05 0.52
CA ASP A 67 0.52 23.34 -0.04
C ASP A 67 1.02 22.12 -0.83
N TYR A 68 0.87 22.16 -2.15
CA TYR A 68 1.46 21.21 -3.11
C TYR A 68 2.92 21.57 -3.43
N ASP A 69 3.80 21.59 -2.44
CA ASP A 69 5.21 21.96 -2.63
C ASP A 69 6.13 20.75 -2.94
N ASP A 70 7.33 20.98 -3.49
CA ASP A 70 8.31 19.95 -3.89
C ASP A 70 8.78 18.99 -2.75
N ASP A 71 8.32 19.19 -1.52
CA ASP A 71 8.63 18.40 -0.32
C ASP A 71 7.86 17.07 -0.20
N TYR A 72 6.86 16.79 -1.04
CA TYR A 72 6.05 15.55 -1.00
C TYR A 72 6.60 14.40 -1.87
N LEU A 73 7.54 14.69 -2.78
CA LEU A 73 8.31 13.69 -3.53
C LEU A 73 9.57 13.32 -2.75
N ILE A 74 9.46 12.34 -1.86
CA ILE A 74 10.57 11.92 -1.03
C ILE A 74 11.42 10.94 -1.86
N GLN A 75 12.54 11.44 -2.41
CA GLN A 75 13.59 10.57 -2.96
C GLN A 75 14.11 9.63 -1.87
N ASN A 76 14.53 8.43 -2.27
CA ASN A 76 14.98 7.34 -1.38
C ASN A 76 15.86 7.82 -0.20
N GLN A 77 16.83 8.69 -0.49
CA GLN A 77 17.79 9.24 0.49
C GLN A 77 17.16 10.15 1.57
N LYS A 78 15.97 10.69 1.35
CA LYS A 78 15.22 11.54 2.31
C LYS A 78 14.17 10.76 3.11
N ILE A 79 13.89 9.50 2.76
CA ILE A 79 12.88 8.66 3.44
C ILE A 79 13.22 8.51 4.93
N LEU A 80 14.47 8.19 5.26
CA LEU A 80 14.94 8.05 6.65
C LEU A 80 14.67 9.30 7.49
N LYS A 81 15.00 10.48 6.94
CA LYS A 81 14.86 11.76 7.63
C LYS A 81 13.40 12.14 7.90
N ASN A 82 12.48 11.70 7.04
CA ASN A 82 11.05 11.99 7.14
C ASN A 82 10.22 10.83 7.72
N PHE A 83 10.86 9.69 8.02
CA PHE A 83 10.16 8.47 8.37
C PHE A 83 9.27 8.61 9.62
N LYS A 84 9.63 9.47 10.58
CA LYS A 84 8.82 9.74 11.77
C LYS A 84 7.40 10.22 11.44
N LYS A 85 7.24 11.00 10.37
CA LYS A 85 5.93 11.45 9.88
C LYS A 85 5.13 10.30 9.27
N ILE A 86 5.82 9.40 8.55
CA ILE A 86 5.23 8.21 7.92
C ILE A 86 4.80 7.15 8.95
N ALA A 87 5.63 6.93 9.97
CA ALA A 87 5.46 5.86 10.96
C ALA A 87 4.14 5.97 11.75
N ALA A 88 3.65 7.19 11.97
CA ALA A 88 2.36 7.44 12.63
C ALA A 88 1.20 6.74 11.92
N PHE A 89 1.34 6.51 10.61
CA PHE A 89 0.33 5.87 9.76
C PHE A 89 0.58 4.38 9.54
N LEU A 90 1.58 3.77 10.20
CA LEU A 90 1.84 2.33 10.14
C LEU A 90 1.19 1.58 11.31
N ASN A 91 -0.09 1.83 11.57
CA ASN A 91 -0.82 1.17 12.65
C ASN A 91 -1.17 -0.29 12.30
N LEU A 92 -0.29 -1.22 12.69
CA LEU A 92 -0.42 -2.65 12.41
C LEU A 92 -1.72 -3.30 12.90
N ARG A 93 -2.37 -2.77 13.96
CA ARG A 93 -3.65 -3.31 14.44
C ARG A 93 -4.79 -3.04 13.46
N LYS A 94 -4.77 -1.87 12.81
CA LYS A 94 -5.80 -1.46 11.84
C LYS A 94 -5.55 -2.07 10.46
N LEU A 95 -4.29 -2.33 10.10
CA LEU A 95 -3.91 -3.02 8.85
C LEU A 95 -4.57 -4.40 8.66
N LYS A 96 -4.94 -5.12 9.74
CA LYS A 96 -5.64 -6.41 9.64
C LYS A 96 -6.99 -6.31 8.92
N LYS A 97 -7.64 -5.15 8.97
CA LYS A 97 -8.93 -4.88 8.31
C LYS A 97 -8.79 -4.19 6.96
N SER A 98 -7.58 -4.15 6.42
CA SER A 98 -7.30 -3.49 5.14
C SER A 98 -8.01 -4.18 3.97
N ARG A 99 -8.25 -3.42 2.92
CA ARG A 99 -8.68 -3.90 1.60
C ARG A 99 -7.57 -3.63 0.61
N ILE A 100 -7.40 -4.52 -0.37
CA ILE A 100 -6.51 -4.27 -1.51
C ILE A 100 -7.34 -4.07 -2.77
N THR A 101 -6.96 -3.09 -3.57
CA THR A 101 -7.48 -2.83 -4.92
C THR A 101 -6.32 -2.78 -5.90
N TYR A 102 -6.63 -2.93 -7.18
CA TYR A 102 -5.65 -2.78 -8.26
C TYR A 102 -6.20 -1.76 -9.26
N ASP A 103 -5.38 -0.78 -9.59
CA ASP A 103 -5.61 0.24 -10.60
C ASP A 103 -4.86 -0.18 -11.87
N GLU A 104 -5.60 -0.54 -12.92
CA GLU A 104 -5.05 -0.99 -14.20
C GLU A 104 -4.33 0.12 -14.96
N GLU A 105 -4.81 1.36 -14.86
CA GLU A 105 -4.23 2.51 -15.58
C GLU A 105 -2.87 2.88 -15.01
N ARG A 106 -2.78 2.89 -13.67
CA ARG A 106 -1.55 3.19 -12.94
C ARG A 106 -0.66 1.96 -12.70
N LYS A 107 -1.17 0.76 -13.00
CA LYS A 107 -0.53 -0.53 -12.68
C LYS A 107 -0.10 -0.62 -11.22
N GLU A 108 -0.99 -0.19 -10.33
CA GLU A 108 -0.69 0.02 -8.91
C GLU A 108 -1.67 -0.75 -8.03
N TYR A 109 -1.16 -1.37 -6.96
CA TYR A 109 -1.98 -1.94 -5.92
C TYR A 109 -2.14 -0.96 -4.75
N THR A 110 -3.38 -0.68 -4.35
CA THR A 110 -3.63 0.18 -3.19
C THR A 110 -4.14 -0.65 -2.02
N LEU A 111 -3.40 -0.67 -0.92
CA LEU A 111 -3.84 -1.19 0.36
C LEU A 111 -4.43 -0.05 1.18
N SER A 112 -5.73 -0.10 1.44
CA SER A 112 -6.46 0.92 2.19
C SER A 112 -6.94 0.38 3.53
N TYR A 113 -6.90 1.22 4.56
CA TYR A 113 -7.57 0.92 5.82
C TYR A 113 -8.04 2.19 6.53
N GLN A 114 -9.09 2.03 7.32
CA GLN A 114 -9.69 3.13 8.05
C GLN A 114 -8.90 3.44 9.33
N LEU A 115 -8.47 4.70 9.46
CA LEU A 115 -7.83 5.25 10.65
C LEU A 115 -8.88 5.60 11.71
N VAL A 116 -9.97 6.28 11.35
CA VAL A 116 -11.06 6.63 12.30
C VAL A 116 -12.39 6.22 11.70
N ARG A 117 -13.26 5.60 12.50
CA ARG A 117 -14.59 5.19 12.02
C ARG A 117 -15.43 6.41 11.66
N PRO A 118 -16.28 6.33 10.63
CA PRO A 118 -17.20 7.41 10.31
C PRO A 118 -18.18 7.54 11.46
N THR A 119 -18.60 8.77 11.73
CA THR A 119 -19.73 9.09 12.60
C THR A 119 -20.69 9.97 11.82
N ALA A 120 -21.90 10.20 12.35
CA ALA A 120 -22.87 11.10 11.70
C ALA A 120 -22.35 12.53 11.47
N LYS A 121 -21.25 12.93 12.13
CA LYS A 121 -20.62 14.26 12.01
C LYS A 121 -19.24 14.25 11.34
N PHE A 122 -18.70 13.08 10.99
CA PHE A 122 -17.32 12.95 10.53
C PHE A 122 -17.19 11.76 9.57
N GLU A 123 -16.68 11.99 8.36
CA GLU A 123 -16.63 10.97 7.30
C GLU A 123 -15.60 9.86 7.58
N GLY A 124 -14.66 10.09 8.49
CA GLY A 124 -13.68 9.11 8.94
C GLY A 124 -12.39 9.16 8.15
N SER A 125 -11.24 9.20 8.82
CA SER A 125 -9.95 9.22 8.13
C SER A 125 -9.52 7.83 7.67
N SER A 126 -8.76 7.77 6.58
CA SER A 126 -8.19 6.55 5.99
C SER A 126 -6.73 6.72 5.61
N ALA A 127 -5.99 5.61 5.62
CA ALA A 127 -4.64 5.55 5.08
C ALA A 127 -4.61 4.65 3.85
N LEU A 128 -3.93 5.12 2.80
CA LEU A 128 -3.72 4.43 1.53
C LEU A 128 -2.23 4.18 1.35
N PHE A 129 -1.88 2.95 1.01
CA PHE A 129 -0.52 2.53 0.68
C PHE A 129 -0.52 1.97 -0.72
N SER A 130 0.23 2.60 -1.60
CA SER A 130 0.34 2.23 -3.00
C SER A 130 1.57 1.39 -3.24
N PHE A 131 1.45 0.31 -4.01
CA PHE A 131 2.53 -0.61 -4.33
C PHE A 131 2.63 -0.87 -5.82
N ILE A 132 3.85 -0.93 -6.32
CA ILE A 132 4.16 -1.27 -7.72
C ILE A 132 5.01 -2.54 -7.74
N LEU A 133 4.82 -3.36 -8.78
CA LEU A 133 5.71 -4.48 -9.09
C LEU A 133 6.88 -3.99 -9.93
N GLU A 134 8.06 -3.88 -9.31
CA GLU A 134 9.32 -3.58 -10.00
C GLU A 134 10.14 -4.86 -10.11
N ASN A 135 10.44 -5.31 -11.33
CA ASN A 135 11.23 -6.53 -11.59
C ASN A 135 10.69 -7.77 -10.84
N GLY A 136 9.36 -7.90 -10.75
CA GLY A 136 8.69 -9.00 -10.05
C GLY A 136 8.68 -8.88 -8.51
N LYS A 137 9.20 -7.78 -7.95
CA LYS A 137 9.16 -7.50 -6.50
C LYS A 137 8.18 -6.38 -6.21
N LEU A 138 7.30 -6.61 -5.24
CA LEU A 138 6.36 -5.59 -4.76
C LEU A 138 7.11 -4.56 -3.92
N LYS A 139 6.95 -3.27 -4.23
CA LYS A 139 7.58 -2.17 -3.50
C LYS A 139 6.58 -1.07 -3.18
N LEU A 140 6.82 -0.38 -2.07
CA LEU A 140 6.00 0.74 -1.63
C LEU A 140 6.31 1.97 -2.49
N ASN A 141 5.30 2.45 -3.21
CA ASN A 141 5.37 3.59 -4.12
C ASN A 141 4.81 4.87 -3.48
N SER A 142 3.73 4.76 -2.70
CA SER A 142 3.11 5.95 -2.12
C SER A 142 2.41 5.69 -0.79
N ILE A 143 2.30 6.75 0.01
CA ILE A 143 1.58 6.75 1.28
C ILE A 143 0.71 8.00 1.32
N GLN A 144 -0.60 7.81 1.42
CA GLN A 144 -1.55 8.92 1.46
C GLN A 144 -2.47 8.79 2.66
N THR A 145 -2.83 9.91 3.28
CA THR A 145 -3.84 9.93 4.34
C THR A 145 -4.97 10.85 3.94
N ILE A 146 -6.18 10.33 3.95
CA ILE A 146 -7.40 11.07 3.69
C ILE A 146 -8.02 11.39 5.06
N PRO A 147 -8.23 12.67 5.41
CA PRO A 147 -8.84 13.09 6.66
C PRO A 147 -10.30 12.61 6.82
#